data_AF-A0A6J5JFA8-F1
#
_entry.id   AF-A0A6J5JFA8-F1
#
_cell.length_a   1.000
_cell.length_b   1.000
_cell.length_c   1.000
_cell.angle_alpha   90.00
_cell.angle_beta   90.00
_cell.angle_gamma   90.00
#
_symmetry.space_group_name_H-M   'P 1'
#
loop_
_entity.id
_entity.type
_entity.pdbx_description
1 polymer ?
#
loop_
_entity_poly.entity_id
_entity_poly.type
_entity_poly.pdbx_seq_one_letter_code
_entity_poly.pdbx_strand_id
1 'polypeptide(L)'
;MDAKRQPDSGTDSDVSLLHKMGYAQELSRRMSGFSNFAVSFSVICILSGGITAFQLAFSATGGASIGLGWPLGSLFALIVAVSMSQIASAFPTAGGLYHWGAILGGKKWGWMTAWLNLIGLIFVIAAINFGTYDPFFKTLIAPMFGVSPDSLTWWHQTAFIAFITISQAILNARGIRIASKITDLSGYLIFVVTIALVVSLLVYSPVAFDAHRLVTFTNFTGVDGGAWPKQATPLAFLSGLLLVTYTITGFDASAHTSEETHDAAKNVPRGIIGSVFWSAVFGYVMVCAFVLVMPDLTASMKQGTGFFEAILAPIPKALRVTLELAMFFINYVCGLAAIMSTSRMVYAFARDGGLPASKLLRSVSPTHRTPGPAIWTCAVLAIVVTLYGDAFSVLSAGSAVFLFISYAMPIGSGMLAEGRSWTDKGPFQLGIWSKPCALLALVGACVLAYVGIQPPNEKVLYVLVGFVVALMVIWYGFGVRNTFAGPPVLKDTRNLERIRELEANVDPTA
;
A
#
# COMPACT_ATOMS: atom_id res chain seq x y z
N MET A 1 -50.02 8.06 -2.98
CA MET A 1 -49.19 7.62 -4.13
C MET A 1 -47.83 7.24 -3.57
N ASP A 2 -47.73 6.01 -3.08
CA ASP A 2 -46.50 5.47 -2.50
C ASP A 2 -45.60 4.98 -3.62
N ALA A 3 -44.60 5.78 -3.96
CA ALA A 3 -43.52 5.36 -4.84
C ALA A 3 -42.65 4.35 -4.07
N LYS A 4 -42.95 3.05 -4.22
CA LYS A 4 -41.99 1.98 -3.94
C LYS A 4 -40.73 2.28 -4.74
N ARG A 5 -39.69 2.76 -4.05
CA ARG A 5 -38.31 2.78 -4.57
C ARG A 5 -38.00 1.35 -5.02
N GLN A 6 -37.75 1.16 -6.32
CA GLN A 6 -37.13 -0.07 -6.79
C GLN A 6 -35.77 -0.21 -6.09
N PRO A 7 -35.45 -1.39 -5.52
CA PRO A 7 -34.10 -1.63 -5.02
C PRO A 7 -33.11 -1.55 -6.20
N ASP A 8 -32.01 -0.83 -6.02
CA ASP A 8 -30.90 -0.85 -6.97
C ASP A 8 -30.43 -2.30 -7.11
N SER A 9 -30.66 -2.90 -8.28
CA SER A 9 -30.43 -4.33 -8.54
C SER A 9 -29.00 -4.79 -8.27
N GLY A 10 -28.03 -3.88 -8.29
CA GLY A 10 -26.62 -4.14 -7.94
C GLY A 10 -26.34 -4.22 -6.43
N THR A 11 -27.15 -3.57 -5.59
CA THR A 11 -26.97 -3.61 -4.12
C THR A 11 -27.46 -4.95 -3.57
N ASP A 12 -28.62 -5.43 -4.05
CA ASP A 12 -29.16 -6.74 -3.68
C ASP A 12 -28.27 -7.90 -4.16
N SER A 13 -27.65 -7.78 -5.35
CA SER A 13 -26.74 -8.82 -5.86
C SER A 13 -25.47 -8.96 -5.03
N ASP A 14 -24.90 -7.84 -4.59
CA ASP A 14 -23.67 -7.88 -3.80
C ASP A 14 -23.92 -8.31 -2.35
N VAL A 15 -25.04 -7.92 -1.76
CA VAL A 15 -25.46 -8.41 -0.44
C VAL A 15 -25.71 -9.92 -0.51
N SER A 16 -26.39 -10.40 -1.56
CA SER A 16 -26.56 -11.83 -1.81
C SER A 16 -25.22 -12.57 -1.96
N LEU A 17 -24.23 -11.95 -2.62
CA LEU A 17 -22.90 -12.55 -2.77
C LEU A 17 -22.14 -12.65 -1.44
N LEU A 18 -22.18 -11.60 -0.59
CA LEU A 18 -21.60 -11.65 0.75
C LEU A 18 -22.30 -12.67 1.64
N HIS A 19 -23.63 -12.74 1.55
CA HIS A 19 -24.42 -13.75 2.24
C HIS A 19 -23.99 -15.14 1.85
N LYS A 20 -23.82 -15.42 0.55
CA LYS A 20 -23.29 -16.72 0.06
C LYS A 20 -21.90 -17.05 0.63
N MET A 21 -21.12 -16.04 1.00
CA MET A 21 -19.81 -16.17 1.64
C MET A 21 -19.88 -16.20 3.16
N GLY A 22 -21.07 -16.22 3.76
CA GLY A 22 -21.27 -16.33 5.20
C GLY A 22 -21.04 -15.03 5.98
N TYR A 23 -20.97 -13.88 5.31
CA TYR A 23 -20.77 -12.59 5.95
C TYR A 23 -22.04 -11.73 5.93
N ALA A 24 -22.27 -11.04 7.04
CA ALA A 24 -23.28 -10.00 7.16
C ALA A 24 -22.74 -8.66 6.65
N GLN A 25 -23.60 -7.85 6.03
CA GLN A 25 -23.27 -6.49 5.64
C GLN A 25 -23.26 -5.56 6.86
N GLU A 26 -22.13 -5.47 7.56
CA GLU A 26 -21.99 -4.63 8.77
C GLU A 26 -21.53 -3.18 8.45
N LEU A 27 -20.79 -2.99 7.36
CA LEU A 27 -20.29 -1.69 6.91
C LEU A 27 -21.25 -1.04 5.90
N SER A 28 -21.32 0.30 5.86
CA SER A 28 -22.20 1.00 4.92
C SER A 28 -21.58 1.06 3.51
N ARG A 29 -22.27 0.54 2.50
CA ARG A 29 -21.89 0.71 1.08
C ARG A 29 -22.13 2.14 0.64
N ARG A 30 -21.04 2.91 0.54
CA ARG A 30 -21.06 4.35 0.23
C ARG A 30 -19.97 4.76 -0.75
N MET A 31 -19.02 3.88 -1.05
CA MET A 31 -17.89 4.17 -1.92
C MET A 31 -18.23 3.86 -3.37
N SER A 32 -18.05 4.86 -4.23
CA SER A 32 -18.10 4.69 -5.68
C SER A 32 -16.88 3.91 -6.18
N GLY A 33 -16.92 3.42 -7.42
CA GLY A 33 -15.76 2.78 -8.05
C GLY A 33 -14.54 3.71 -8.14
N PHE A 34 -14.76 5.03 -8.33
CA PHE A 34 -13.68 6.01 -8.30
C PHE A 34 -13.08 6.14 -6.89
N SER A 35 -13.92 6.17 -5.85
CA SER A 35 -13.43 6.25 -4.46
C SER A 35 -12.59 5.03 -4.09
N ASN A 36 -13.02 3.83 -4.52
CA ASN A 36 -12.24 2.61 -4.36
C ASN A 36 -10.87 2.68 -5.08
N PHE A 37 -10.84 3.17 -6.31
CA PHE A 37 -9.58 3.44 -7.04
C PHE A 37 -8.71 4.48 -6.31
N ALA A 38 -9.31 5.58 -5.85
CA ALA A 38 -8.63 6.70 -5.22
C ALA A 38 -7.97 6.28 -3.90
N VAL A 39 -8.57 5.36 -3.14
CA VAL A 39 -7.95 4.78 -1.95
C VAL A 39 -6.64 4.07 -2.29
N SER A 40 -6.64 3.11 -3.22
CA SER A 40 -5.41 2.42 -3.62
C SER A 40 -4.39 3.33 -4.25
N PHE A 41 -4.84 4.24 -5.13
CA PHE A 41 -3.96 5.21 -5.77
C PHE A 41 -3.32 6.17 -4.75
N SER A 42 -4.07 6.56 -3.72
CA SER A 42 -3.55 7.39 -2.63
C SER A 42 -2.62 6.65 -1.70
N VAL A 43 -2.76 5.33 -1.50
CA VAL A 43 -1.80 4.53 -0.72
C VAL A 43 -0.50 4.31 -1.51
N ILE A 44 -0.59 4.08 -2.82
CA ILE A 44 0.60 3.97 -3.70
C ILE A 44 1.39 5.29 -3.71
N CYS A 45 0.68 6.42 -3.79
CA CYS A 45 1.22 7.79 -3.77
C CYS A 45 2.62 7.94 -4.41
N ILE A 46 2.66 8.09 -5.73
CA ILE A 46 3.93 8.25 -6.47
C ILE A 46 4.78 9.44 -5.99
N LEU A 47 4.16 10.50 -5.44
CA LEU A 47 4.88 11.65 -4.89
C LEU A 47 5.61 11.29 -3.58
N SER A 48 5.04 10.40 -2.77
CA SER A 48 5.70 9.91 -1.55
C SER A 48 6.80 8.91 -1.88
N GLY A 49 6.43 7.78 -2.47
CA GLY A 49 7.34 6.68 -2.75
C GLY A 49 8.38 7.03 -3.81
N GLY A 50 7.96 7.71 -4.87
CA GLY A 50 8.81 8.06 -6.00
C GLY A 50 9.87 9.10 -5.68
N ILE A 51 9.68 9.96 -4.66
CA ILE A 51 10.71 10.89 -4.18
C ILE A 51 11.62 10.18 -3.17
N THR A 52 11.02 9.57 -2.14
CA THR A 52 11.77 9.01 -1.01
C THR A 52 12.63 7.81 -1.39
N ALA A 53 12.19 6.97 -2.32
CA ALA A 53 12.96 5.83 -2.78
C ALA A 53 13.78 6.11 -4.05
N PHE A 54 13.67 7.28 -4.67
CA PHE A 54 14.44 7.60 -5.87
C PHE A 54 15.93 7.35 -5.67
N GLN A 55 16.45 7.82 -4.53
CA GLN A 55 17.84 7.65 -4.12
C GLN A 55 18.25 6.17 -4.02
N LEU A 56 17.34 5.30 -3.54
CA LEU A 56 17.59 3.85 -3.45
C LEU A 56 17.80 3.25 -4.84
N ALA A 57 16.99 3.59 -5.84
CA ALA A 57 17.22 3.06 -7.19
C ALA A 57 18.40 3.70 -7.90
N PHE A 58 18.49 5.02 -7.84
CA PHE A 58 19.50 5.75 -8.60
C PHE A 58 20.91 5.45 -8.08
N SER A 59 21.09 5.24 -6.77
CA SER A 59 22.38 4.78 -6.20
C SER A 59 22.75 3.34 -6.56
N ALA A 60 21.88 2.60 -7.25
CA ALA A 60 22.19 1.27 -7.73
C ALA A 60 22.85 1.30 -9.12
N THR A 61 22.09 1.46 -10.20
CA THR A 61 22.64 1.53 -11.58
C THR A 61 22.43 2.88 -12.28
N GLY A 62 22.21 3.95 -11.51
CA GLY A 62 22.04 5.30 -12.05
C GLY A 62 20.75 5.43 -12.84
N GLY A 63 20.83 6.13 -13.97
CA GLY A 63 19.67 6.37 -14.82
C GLY A 63 19.04 5.08 -15.36
N ALA A 64 19.80 4.02 -15.62
CA ALA A 64 19.25 2.73 -16.07
C ALA A 64 18.25 2.11 -15.08
N SER A 65 18.47 2.25 -13.76
CA SER A 65 17.50 1.80 -12.75
C SER A 65 16.16 2.53 -12.85
N ILE A 66 16.18 3.76 -13.36
CA ILE A 66 15.00 4.59 -13.53
C ILE A 66 14.36 4.33 -14.91
N GLY A 67 15.11 4.53 -16.00
CA GLY A 67 14.57 4.41 -17.35
C GLY A 67 14.18 2.98 -17.75
N LEU A 68 14.94 1.97 -17.32
CA LEU A 68 14.66 0.56 -17.64
C LEU A 68 14.06 -0.19 -16.45
N GLY A 69 14.54 0.12 -15.24
CA GLY A 69 14.05 -0.54 -14.04
C GLY A 69 12.60 -0.18 -13.70
N TRP A 70 12.19 1.08 -13.88
CA TRP A 70 10.82 1.50 -13.60
C TRP A 70 9.75 0.80 -14.46
N PRO A 71 9.87 0.76 -15.80
CA PRO A 71 8.92 0.03 -16.62
C PRO A 71 8.87 -1.46 -16.30
N LEU A 72 10.04 -2.09 -16.06
CA LEU A 72 10.12 -3.51 -15.73
C LEU A 72 9.45 -3.83 -14.38
N GLY A 73 9.75 -3.06 -13.34
CA GLY A 73 9.13 -3.21 -12.03
C GLY A 73 7.63 -2.91 -12.04
N SER A 74 7.21 -1.93 -12.85
CA SER A 74 5.81 -1.57 -13.02
C SER A 74 5.02 -2.66 -13.74
N LEU A 75 5.61 -3.27 -14.77
CA LEU A 75 5.02 -4.43 -15.46
C LEU A 75 4.87 -5.60 -14.49
N PHE A 76 5.87 -5.86 -13.65
CA PHE A 76 5.76 -6.87 -12.61
C PHE A 76 4.63 -6.57 -11.62
N ALA A 77 4.56 -5.34 -11.09
CA ALA A 77 3.48 -4.93 -10.19
C ALA A 77 2.10 -5.06 -10.86
N LEU A 78 1.98 -4.75 -12.15
CA LEU A 78 0.75 -4.91 -12.92
C LEU A 78 0.37 -6.39 -13.09
N ILE A 79 1.33 -7.28 -13.30
CA ILE A 79 1.09 -8.74 -13.35
C ILE A 79 0.53 -9.22 -12.00
N VAL A 80 1.14 -8.82 -10.88
CA VAL A 80 0.65 -9.15 -9.53
C VAL A 80 -0.75 -8.60 -9.31
N ALA A 81 -0.99 -7.33 -9.66
CA ALA A 81 -2.27 -6.65 -9.53
C ALA A 81 -3.37 -7.36 -10.33
N VAL A 82 -3.09 -7.73 -11.57
CA VAL A 82 -4.03 -8.45 -12.45
C VAL A 82 -4.34 -9.85 -11.91
N SER A 83 -3.34 -10.58 -11.42
CA SER A 83 -3.56 -11.89 -10.77
C SER A 83 -4.41 -11.77 -9.50
N MET A 84 -4.17 -10.76 -8.66
CA MET A 84 -4.99 -10.49 -7.47
C MET A 84 -6.42 -10.07 -7.85
N SER A 85 -6.57 -9.24 -8.87
CA SER A 85 -7.86 -8.77 -9.35
C SER A 85 -8.80 -9.90 -9.79
N GLN A 86 -8.28 -10.99 -10.37
CA GLN A 86 -9.09 -12.17 -10.68
C GLN A 86 -9.65 -12.83 -9.40
N ILE A 87 -8.83 -12.95 -8.36
CA ILE A 87 -9.26 -13.52 -7.09
C ILE A 87 -10.24 -12.59 -6.37
N ALA A 88 -9.95 -11.28 -6.38
CA ALA A 88 -10.81 -10.24 -5.80
C ALA A 88 -12.19 -10.18 -6.47
N SER A 89 -12.26 -10.46 -7.78
CA SER A 89 -13.52 -10.52 -8.52
C SER A 89 -14.40 -11.70 -8.10
N ALA A 90 -13.77 -12.86 -7.84
CA ALA A 90 -14.47 -14.04 -7.35
C ALA A 90 -14.90 -13.92 -5.88
N PHE A 91 -14.09 -13.25 -5.05
CA PHE A 91 -14.29 -13.16 -3.60
C PHE A 91 -14.20 -11.71 -3.07
N PRO A 92 -15.15 -10.82 -3.42
CA PRO A 92 -15.10 -9.39 -3.06
C PRO A 92 -15.50 -9.14 -1.60
N THR A 93 -14.61 -9.47 -0.67
CA THR A 93 -14.85 -9.37 0.79
C THR A 93 -13.78 -8.50 1.46
N ALA A 94 -14.14 -7.81 2.55
CA ALA A 94 -13.22 -6.88 3.22
C ALA A 94 -12.02 -7.57 3.88
N GLY A 95 -12.10 -8.89 4.09
CA GLY A 95 -10.96 -9.70 4.53
C GLY A 95 -9.87 -9.86 3.46
N GLY A 96 -10.12 -9.43 2.22
CA GLY A 96 -9.14 -9.36 1.14
C GLY A 96 -8.27 -10.61 1.03
N LEU A 97 -6.95 -10.40 1.07
CA LEU A 97 -5.95 -11.45 0.92
C LEU A 97 -6.05 -12.58 1.94
N TYR A 98 -6.41 -12.26 3.18
CA TYR A 98 -6.59 -13.24 4.24
C TYR A 98 -7.70 -14.22 3.86
N HIS A 99 -8.84 -13.70 3.41
CA HIS A 99 -9.98 -14.52 3.03
C HIS A 99 -9.66 -15.36 1.79
N TRP A 100 -9.01 -14.78 0.80
CA TRP A 100 -8.57 -15.48 -0.41
C TRP A 100 -7.61 -16.63 -0.09
N GLY A 101 -6.59 -16.37 0.73
CA GLY A 101 -5.62 -17.38 1.15
C GLY A 101 -6.27 -18.49 1.99
N ALA A 102 -7.30 -18.17 2.77
CA ALA A 102 -8.04 -19.15 3.56
C ALA A 102 -8.97 -20.03 2.71
N ILE A 103 -9.70 -19.47 1.74
CA ILE A 103 -10.56 -20.23 0.82
C ILE A 103 -9.73 -21.13 -0.09
N LEU A 104 -8.66 -20.58 -0.69
CA LEU A 104 -7.92 -21.24 -1.76
C LEU A 104 -6.80 -22.15 -1.22
N GLY A 105 -6.12 -21.73 -0.15
CA GLY A 105 -4.97 -22.44 0.45
C GLY A 105 -5.26 -23.12 1.79
N GLY A 106 -6.44 -22.88 2.37
CA GLY A 106 -6.82 -23.37 3.69
C GLY A 106 -6.42 -22.45 4.85
N LYS A 107 -6.92 -22.78 6.05
CA LYS A 107 -6.87 -21.90 7.24
C LYS A 107 -5.46 -21.40 7.59
N LYS A 108 -4.44 -22.26 7.52
CA LYS A 108 -3.05 -21.91 7.82
C LYS A 108 -2.51 -20.85 6.85
N TRP A 109 -2.79 -21.02 5.56
CA TRP A 109 -2.35 -20.09 4.51
C TRP A 109 -3.01 -18.74 4.67
N GLY A 110 -4.34 -18.71 4.90
CA GLY A 110 -5.05 -17.47 5.19
C GLY A 110 -4.48 -16.76 6.42
N TRP A 111 -4.31 -17.46 7.54
CA TRP A 111 -3.80 -16.86 8.78
C TRP A 111 -2.39 -16.28 8.62
N MET A 112 -1.48 -17.00 7.97
CA MET A 112 -0.12 -16.50 7.71
C MET A 112 -0.12 -15.33 6.71
N THR A 113 -0.97 -15.39 5.67
CA THR A 113 -1.18 -14.27 4.74
C THR A 113 -1.65 -13.03 5.49
N ALA A 114 -2.58 -13.16 6.44
CA ALA A 114 -3.12 -12.06 7.22
C ALA A 114 -2.05 -11.35 8.04
N TRP A 115 -1.21 -12.12 8.74
CA TRP A 115 -0.15 -11.55 9.57
C TRP A 115 0.97 -10.89 8.76
N LEU A 116 1.39 -11.50 7.65
CA LEU A 116 2.38 -10.91 6.75
C LEU A 116 1.85 -9.63 6.10
N ASN A 117 0.58 -9.62 5.69
CA ASN A 117 -0.05 -8.41 5.16
C ASN A 117 -0.16 -7.33 6.24
N LEU A 118 -0.62 -7.67 7.45
CA LEU A 118 -0.79 -6.73 8.55
C LEU A 118 0.53 -6.06 8.95
N ILE A 119 1.62 -6.82 9.15
CA ILE A 119 2.92 -6.23 9.50
C ILE A 119 3.45 -5.36 8.37
N GLY A 120 3.27 -5.79 7.12
CA GLY A 120 3.63 -5.00 5.94
C GLY A 120 2.89 -3.66 5.88
N LEU A 121 1.58 -3.66 6.10
CA LEU A 121 0.75 -2.45 6.14
C LEU A 121 1.14 -1.50 7.30
N ILE A 122 1.48 -2.03 8.47
CA ILE A 122 1.99 -1.20 9.58
C ILE A 122 3.33 -0.56 9.21
N PHE A 123 4.22 -1.29 8.55
CA PHE A 123 5.49 -0.74 8.06
C PHE A 123 5.27 0.30 6.96
N VAL A 124 4.26 0.14 6.09
CA VAL A 124 3.86 1.16 5.11
C VAL A 124 3.46 2.47 5.81
N ILE A 125 2.57 2.41 6.81
CA ILE A 125 2.15 3.63 7.54
C ILE A 125 3.35 4.32 8.18
N ALA A 126 4.23 3.54 8.82
CA ALA A 126 5.45 4.05 9.44
C ALA A 126 6.39 4.71 8.42
N ALA A 127 6.61 4.06 7.26
CA ALA A 127 7.43 4.58 6.18
C ALA A 127 6.87 5.86 5.57
N ILE A 128 5.56 5.94 5.29
CA ILE A 128 4.91 7.14 4.76
C ILE A 128 5.05 8.31 5.72
N ASN A 129 4.79 8.09 7.01
CA ASN A 129 4.84 9.16 8.01
C ASN A 129 6.27 9.63 8.27
N PHE A 130 7.27 8.75 8.21
CA PHE A 130 8.68 9.14 8.18
C PHE A 130 9.03 9.92 6.90
N GLY A 131 8.59 9.44 5.73
CA GLY A 131 8.76 10.10 4.44
C GLY A 131 8.03 11.43 4.31
N THR A 132 7.08 11.71 5.19
CA THR A 132 6.43 13.03 5.33
C THR A 132 7.29 13.98 6.19
N TYR A 133 8.00 13.43 7.19
CA TYR A 133 8.85 14.20 8.08
C TYR A 133 10.14 14.66 7.40
N ASP A 134 10.91 13.73 6.81
CA ASP A 134 12.29 14.01 6.41
C ASP A 134 12.40 14.97 5.19
N PRO A 135 11.80 14.69 4.02
CA PRO A 135 11.91 15.57 2.85
C PRO A 135 10.92 16.73 2.79
N PHE A 136 9.95 16.84 3.71
CA PHE A 136 8.95 17.92 3.66
C PHE A 136 8.88 18.72 4.96
N PHE A 137 8.74 18.07 6.11
CA PHE A 137 8.71 18.83 7.36
C PHE A 137 10.08 19.44 7.68
N LYS A 138 11.15 18.64 7.63
CA LYS A 138 12.49 19.08 8.03
C LYS A 138 13.10 20.11 7.05
N THR A 139 12.83 20.01 5.75
CA THR A 139 13.45 20.90 4.75
C THR A 139 12.59 22.11 4.38
N LEU A 140 11.26 22.03 4.46
CA LEU A 140 10.36 23.15 4.16
C LEU A 140 9.77 23.76 5.43
N ILE A 141 9.08 22.96 6.25
CA ILE A 141 8.23 23.50 7.34
C ILE A 141 9.07 24.03 8.50
N ALA A 142 10.06 23.27 8.97
CA ALA A 142 10.90 23.69 10.08
C ALA A 142 11.65 25.01 9.81
N PRO A 143 12.27 25.23 8.63
CA PRO A 143 12.87 26.52 8.28
C PRO A 143 11.88 27.68 8.20
N MET A 144 10.62 27.45 7.79
CA MET A 144 9.58 28.50 7.80
C MET A 144 9.26 29.00 9.21
N PHE A 145 9.43 28.15 10.24
CA PHE A 145 9.30 28.51 11.64
C PHE A 145 10.62 28.97 12.29
N GLY A 146 11.68 29.15 11.51
CA GLY A 146 13.00 29.57 12.01
C GLY A 146 13.76 28.45 12.74
N VAL A 147 13.33 27.19 12.61
CA VAL A 147 14.02 26.03 13.19
C VAL A 147 15.01 25.48 12.19
N SER A 148 16.29 25.43 12.55
CA SER A 148 17.31 24.82 11.70
C SER A 148 17.08 23.31 11.56
N PRO A 149 17.14 22.73 10.34
CA PRO A 149 17.02 21.28 10.13
C PRO A 149 18.00 20.46 10.99
N ASP A 150 19.16 21.02 11.29
CA ASP A 150 20.23 20.38 12.08
C ASP A 150 19.93 20.31 13.59
N SER A 151 19.02 21.17 14.08
CA SER A 151 18.57 21.15 15.49
C SER A 151 17.51 20.08 15.78
N LEU A 152 16.98 19.44 14.73
CA LEU A 152 15.92 18.44 14.87
C LEU A 152 16.50 17.09 15.28
N THR A 153 16.36 16.78 16.57
CA THR A 153 16.75 15.48 17.15
C THR A 153 15.70 14.39 16.89
N TRP A 154 16.06 13.14 17.19
CA TRP A 154 15.16 11.98 17.12
C TRP A 154 13.82 12.21 17.85
N TRP A 155 13.81 12.91 18.99
CA TRP A 155 12.58 13.22 19.71
C TRP A 155 11.60 14.10 18.92
N HIS A 156 12.11 15.06 18.13
CA HIS A 156 11.27 15.92 17.30
C HIS A 156 10.63 15.12 16.16
N GLN A 157 11.40 14.22 15.55
CA GLN A 157 10.91 13.28 14.55
C GLN A 157 9.78 12.41 15.10
N THR A 158 10.02 11.73 16.22
CA THR A 158 9.01 10.86 16.84
C THR A 158 7.77 11.63 17.26
N ALA A 159 7.93 12.82 17.84
CA ALA A 159 6.79 13.66 18.24
C ALA A 159 5.96 14.09 17.02
N PHE A 160 6.62 14.49 15.93
CA PHE A 160 5.93 14.84 14.69
C PHE A 160 5.19 13.66 14.08
N ILE A 161 5.86 12.51 13.94
CA ILE A 161 5.26 11.28 13.42
C ILE A 161 4.06 10.86 14.27
N ALA A 162 4.18 10.92 15.60
CA ALA A 162 3.08 10.62 16.51
C ALA A 162 1.91 11.59 16.31
N PHE A 163 2.19 12.89 16.21
CA PHE A 163 1.17 13.92 15.98
C PHE A 163 0.38 13.67 14.68
N ILE A 164 1.08 13.46 13.55
CA ILE A 164 0.40 13.22 12.27
C ILE A 164 -0.35 11.89 12.24
N THR A 165 0.20 10.84 12.88
CA THR A 165 -0.46 9.53 12.93
C THR A 165 -1.74 9.61 13.77
N ILE A 166 -1.70 10.33 14.90
CA ILE A 166 -2.86 10.55 15.76
C ILE A 166 -3.92 11.39 15.03
N SER A 167 -3.54 12.44 14.29
CA SER A 167 -4.51 13.24 13.55
C SER A 167 -5.17 12.45 12.42
N GLN A 168 -4.41 11.61 11.70
CA GLN A 168 -4.94 10.67 10.70
C GLN A 168 -5.90 9.66 11.34
N ALA A 169 -5.57 9.14 12.53
CA ALA A 169 -6.43 8.21 13.27
C ALA A 169 -7.74 8.87 13.72
N ILE A 170 -7.69 10.11 14.23
CA ILE A 170 -8.88 10.87 14.63
C ILE A 170 -9.81 11.10 13.44
N LEU A 171 -9.27 11.50 12.28
CA LEU A 171 -10.06 11.70 11.06
C LEU A 171 -10.72 10.41 10.60
N ASN A 172 -9.99 9.29 10.63
CA ASN A 172 -10.55 7.97 10.31
C ASN A 172 -11.62 7.51 11.31
N ALA A 173 -11.45 7.82 12.60
CA ALA A 173 -12.37 7.39 13.65
C ALA A 173 -13.68 8.20 13.65
N ARG A 174 -13.60 9.53 13.52
CA ARG A 174 -14.74 10.45 13.67
C ARG A 174 -15.39 10.89 12.36
N GLY A 175 -14.71 10.74 11.24
CA GLY A 175 -15.10 11.42 10.01
C GLY A 175 -14.90 10.58 8.76
N ILE A 176 -15.43 9.35 8.69
CA ILE A 176 -15.25 8.50 7.51
C ILE A 176 -15.69 9.20 6.21
N ARG A 177 -16.81 9.95 6.24
CA ARG A 177 -17.26 10.75 5.08
C ARG A 177 -16.26 11.83 4.68
N ILE A 178 -15.57 12.42 5.66
CA ILE A 178 -14.54 13.44 5.43
C ILE A 178 -13.28 12.76 4.91
N ALA A 179 -12.86 11.66 5.54
CA ALA A 179 -11.69 10.89 5.14
C ALA A 179 -11.84 10.38 3.69
N SER A 180 -12.97 9.76 3.33
CA SER A 180 -13.24 9.33 1.95
C SER A 180 -13.24 10.49 0.96
N LYS A 181 -13.87 11.63 1.29
CA LYS A 181 -13.84 12.83 0.41
C LYS A 181 -12.43 13.40 0.23
N ILE A 182 -11.63 13.41 1.30
CA ILE A 182 -10.23 13.85 1.25
C ILE A 182 -9.43 12.89 0.37
N THR A 183 -9.65 11.58 0.48
CA THR A 183 -8.97 10.57 -0.36
C THR A 183 -9.42 10.65 -1.83
N ASP A 184 -10.69 10.93 -2.11
CA ASP A 184 -11.17 11.15 -3.47
C ASP A 184 -10.52 12.40 -4.08
N LEU A 185 -10.42 13.48 -3.30
CA LEU A 185 -9.73 14.71 -3.71
C LEU A 185 -8.23 14.46 -3.94
N SER A 186 -7.56 13.70 -3.08
CA SER A 186 -6.14 13.39 -3.26
C SER A 186 -5.89 12.60 -4.53
N GLY A 187 -6.82 11.73 -4.94
CA GLY A 187 -6.74 11.03 -6.22
C GLY A 187 -6.54 11.97 -7.41
N TYR A 188 -7.27 13.09 -7.45
CA TYR A 188 -7.07 14.12 -8.48
C TYR A 188 -5.83 14.97 -8.25
N LEU A 189 -5.59 15.38 -6.99
CA LEU A 189 -4.46 16.24 -6.65
C LEU A 189 -3.12 15.57 -6.95
N ILE A 190 -2.98 14.25 -6.76
CA ILE A 190 -1.76 13.51 -7.11
C ILE A 190 -1.42 13.73 -8.59
N PHE A 191 -2.39 13.64 -9.51
CA PHE A 191 -2.13 13.90 -10.93
C PHE A 191 -1.75 15.34 -11.19
N VAL A 192 -2.54 16.30 -10.65
CA VAL A 192 -2.32 17.73 -10.88
C VAL A 192 -0.95 18.17 -10.37
N VAL A 193 -0.59 17.77 -9.14
CA VAL A 193 0.69 18.13 -8.52
C VAL A 193 1.85 17.42 -9.21
N THR A 194 1.69 16.16 -9.63
CA THR A 194 2.74 15.45 -10.39
C THR A 194 3.00 16.14 -11.72
N ILE A 195 1.95 16.50 -12.47
CA ILE A 195 2.09 17.22 -13.75
C ILE A 195 2.74 18.58 -13.51
N ALA A 196 2.26 19.34 -12.52
CA ALA A 196 2.82 20.65 -12.19
C ALA A 196 4.31 20.56 -11.80
N LEU A 197 4.69 19.56 -11.01
CA LEU A 197 6.07 19.29 -10.62
C LEU A 197 6.93 18.98 -11.86
N VAL A 198 6.52 18.03 -12.69
CA VAL A 198 7.26 17.63 -13.89
C VAL A 198 7.44 18.81 -14.85
N VAL A 199 6.38 19.54 -15.14
CA VAL A 199 6.44 20.71 -16.04
C VAL A 199 7.37 21.77 -15.44
N SER A 200 7.28 22.04 -14.14
CA SER A 200 8.15 23.02 -13.47
C SER A 200 9.63 22.61 -13.56
N LEU A 201 9.94 21.34 -13.28
CA LEU A 201 11.31 20.83 -13.39
C LEU A 201 11.87 20.95 -14.80
N LEU A 202 11.07 20.62 -15.83
CA LEU A 202 11.52 20.69 -17.23
C LEU A 202 11.67 22.13 -17.72
N VAL A 203 10.75 23.04 -17.37
CA VAL A 203 10.78 24.45 -17.78
C VAL A 203 11.96 25.19 -17.16
N TYR A 204 12.26 24.93 -15.88
CA TYR A 204 13.37 25.55 -15.16
C TYR A 204 14.65 24.69 -15.15
N SER A 205 14.74 23.71 -16.06
CA SER A 205 15.90 22.81 -16.13
C SER A 205 17.19 23.60 -16.44
N PRO A 206 18.25 23.46 -15.63
CA PRO A 206 19.54 24.10 -15.89
C PRO A 206 20.37 23.37 -16.95
N VAL A 207 19.90 22.21 -17.44
CA VAL A 207 20.61 21.35 -18.39
C VAL A 207 19.79 21.04 -19.64
N ALA A 208 20.51 20.81 -20.74
CA ALA A 208 19.94 20.34 -21.99
C ALA A 208 19.37 18.92 -21.83
N PHE A 209 18.27 18.67 -22.52
CA PHE A 209 17.59 17.38 -22.51
C PHE A 209 18.47 16.30 -23.16
N ASP A 210 18.83 15.26 -22.41
CA ASP A 210 19.57 14.11 -22.90
C ASP A 210 18.93 12.80 -22.41
N ALA A 211 18.17 12.17 -23.30
CA ALA A 211 17.49 10.90 -23.02
C ALA A 211 18.45 9.72 -22.82
N HIS A 212 19.70 9.80 -23.30
CA HIS A 212 20.67 8.72 -23.13
C HIS A 212 21.00 8.47 -21.65
N ARG A 213 20.85 9.51 -20.81
CA ARG A 213 21.02 9.40 -19.35
C ARG A 213 20.09 8.37 -18.71
N LEU A 214 18.90 8.13 -19.27
CA LEU A 214 17.92 7.18 -18.74
C LEU A 214 18.25 5.71 -19.01
N VAL A 215 19.10 5.44 -20.01
CA VAL A 215 19.49 4.06 -20.40
C VAL A 215 20.94 3.75 -20.09
N THR A 216 21.70 4.75 -19.63
CA THR A 216 23.11 4.58 -19.28
C THR A 216 23.23 3.79 -17.98
N PHE A 217 23.94 2.66 -18.05
CA PHE A 217 24.28 1.86 -16.87
C PHE A 217 25.49 2.47 -16.17
N THR A 218 25.30 2.96 -14.95
CA THR A 218 26.38 3.45 -14.11
C THR A 218 26.26 2.83 -12.73
N ASN A 219 27.22 1.97 -12.36
CA ASN A 219 27.19 1.30 -11.06
C ASN A 219 27.64 2.28 -9.97
N PHE A 220 26.67 2.77 -9.17
CA PHE A 220 26.91 3.68 -8.04
C PHE A 220 26.98 2.95 -6.70
N THR A 221 27.02 1.62 -6.70
CA THR A 221 27.15 0.84 -5.47
C THR A 221 28.52 1.04 -4.81
N GLY A 222 28.54 1.22 -3.48
CA GLY A 222 29.75 1.49 -2.71
C GLY A 222 30.35 2.89 -2.89
N VAL A 223 29.60 3.84 -3.46
CA VAL A 223 29.97 5.26 -3.54
C VAL A 223 29.46 5.99 -2.30
N ASP A 224 30.22 6.99 -1.81
CA ASP A 224 29.80 7.86 -0.71
C ASP A 224 28.45 8.53 -1.01
N GLY A 225 27.50 8.43 -0.08
CA GLY A 225 26.11 8.90 -0.25
C GLY A 225 25.17 7.91 -0.94
N GLY A 226 25.70 6.79 -1.45
CA GLY A 226 24.91 5.70 -2.01
C GLY A 226 24.27 4.83 -0.92
N ALA A 227 23.11 4.24 -1.23
CA ALA A 227 22.39 3.38 -0.29
C ALA A 227 22.91 1.93 -0.29
N TRP A 228 23.57 1.49 -1.36
CA TRP A 228 23.96 0.10 -1.56
C TRP A 228 25.45 -0.13 -1.34
N PRO A 229 25.85 -1.20 -0.63
CA PRO A 229 27.24 -1.62 -0.59
C PRO A 229 27.68 -2.10 -1.97
N LYS A 230 28.99 -2.15 -2.21
CA LYS A 230 29.57 -2.51 -3.52
C LYS A 230 29.07 -3.88 -3.99
N GLN A 231 28.42 -3.91 -5.15
CA GLN A 231 27.83 -5.11 -5.74
C GLN A 231 28.08 -5.18 -7.25
N ALA A 232 27.96 -6.37 -7.83
CA ALA A 232 28.04 -6.57 -9.28
C ALA A 232 26.86 -5.90 -10.00
N THR A 233 27.09 -5.38 -11.20
CA THR A 233 26.11 -4.59 -11.97
C THR A 233 24.74 -5.27 -12.16
N PRO A 234 24.64 -6.60 -12.42
CA PRO A 234 23.33 -7.25 -12.52
C PRO A 234 22.54 -7.25 -11.21
N LEU A 235 23.22 -7.48 -10.08
CA LEU A 235 22.59 -7.45 -8.75
C LEU A 235 22.24 -6.01 -8.33
N ALA A 236 23.07 -5.04 -8.71
CA ALA A 236 22.77 -3.63 -8.54
C ALA A 236 21.51 -3.23 -9.33
N PHE A 237 21.35 -3.69 -10.57
CA PHE A 237 20.15 -3.40 -11.37
C PHE A 237 18.89 -3.99 -10.71
N LEU A 238 18.96 -5.24 -10.25
CA LEU A 238 17.88 -5.87 -9.50
C LEU A 238 17.55 -5.12 -8.20
N SER A 239 18.56 -4.65 -7.47
CA SER A 239 18.40 -3.81 -6.28
C SER A 239 17.69 -2.49 -6.60
N GLY A 240 17.96 -1.91 -7.77
CA GLY A 240 17.24 -0.74 -8.25
C GLY A 240 15.75 -0.96 -8.51
N LEU A 241 15.31 -2.19 -8.82
CA LEU A 241 13.89 -2.53 -8.99
C LEU A 241 13.09 -2.42 -7.68
N LEU A 242 13.76 -2.39 -6.51
CA LEU A 242 13.10 -2.19 -5.23
C LEU A 242 12.38 -0.85 -5.12
N LEU A 243 12.86 0.22 -5.78
CA LEU A 243 12.14 1.51 -5.80
C LEU A 243 10.72 1.33 -6.31
N VAL A 244 10.58 0.65 -7.44
CA VAL A 244 9.31 0.55 -8.16
C VAL A 244 8.34 -0.27 -7.36
N THR A 245 8.84 -1.31 -6.71
CA THR A 245 8.03 -2.23 -5.90
C THR A 245 7.70 -1.65 -4.53
N TYR A 246 8.56 -0.79 -3.98
CA TYR A 246 8.25 0.04 -2.82
C TYR A 246 7.28 1.19 -3.14
N THR A 247 7.35 1.75 -4.34
CA THR A 247 6.42 2.84 -4.72
C THR A 247 5.07 2.25 -5.09
N ILE A 248 5.03 1.21 -5.92
CA ILE A 248 3.81 0.60 -6.45
C ILE A 248 3.41 -0.62 -5.61
N THR A 249 2.98 -0.33 -4.38
CA THR A 249 2.51 -1.29 -3.38
C THR A 249 1.31 -0.69 -2.63
N GLY A 250 0.55 -1.51 -1.90
CA GLY A 250 -0.65 -1.06 -1.20
C GLY A 250 -1.88 -0.92 -2.10
N PHE A 251 -1.80 -1.44 -3.34
CA PHE A 251 -2.95 -1.54 -4.25
C PHE A 251 -4.02 -2.53 -3.73
N ASP A 252 -3.73 -3.33 -2.71
CA ASP A 252 -4.73 -4.14 -2.00
C ASP A 252 -5.67 -3.32 -1.10
N ALA A 253 -5.42 -2.02 -0.92
CA ALA A 253 -6.32 -1.13 -0.17
C ALA A 253 -7.75 -1.09 -0.73
N SER A 254 -7.89 -1.24 -2.05
CA SER A 254 -9.18 -1.43 -2.74
C SER A 254 -9.92 -2.68 -2.29
N ALA A 255 -9.21 -3.75 -1.93
CA ALA A 255 -9.82 -5.00 -1.45
C ALA A 255 -10.30 -4.88 -0.01
N HIS A 256 -9.53 -4.22 0.87
CA HIS A 256 -9.91 -4.01 2.27
C HIS A 256 -11.16 -3.12 2.43
N THR A 257 -11.47 -2.32 1.40
CA THR A 257 -12.65 -1.44 1.34
C THR A 257 -13.78 -2.03 0.48
N SER A 258 -13.75 -3.33 0.15
CA SER A 258 -14.73 -3.93 -0.76
C SER A 258 -16.15 -3.96 -0.19
N GLU A 259 -16.32 -4.19 1.12
CA GLU A 259 -17.65 -4.18 1.79
C GLU A 259 -18.29 -2.79 1.77
N GLU A 260 -17.50 -1.72 1.64
CA GLU A 260 -17.97 -0.32 1.54
C GLU A 260 -18.20 0.10 0.07
N THR A 261 -17.80 -0.72 -0.91
CA THR A 261 -17.80 -0.41 -2.35
C THR A 261 -19.04 -0.97 -3.06
N HIS A 262 -19.64 -0.17 -3.96
CA HIS A 262 -20.72 -0.63 -4.84
C HIS A 262 -20.20 -1.51 -5.99
N ASP A 263 -20.91 -2.57 -6.36
CA ASP A 263 -20.53 -3.53 -7.42
C ASP A 263 -19.09 -4.03 -7.22
N ALA A 264 -18.80 -4.47 -5.99
CA ALA A 264 -17.44 -4.73 -5.52
C ALA A 264 -16.71 -5.77 -6.39
N ALA A 265 -17.44 -6.78 -6.89
CA ALA A 265 -16.91 -7.80 -7.80
C ALA A 265 -16.31 -7.24 -9.10
N LYS A 266 -16.77 -6.06 -9.56
CA LYS A 266 -16.26 -5.38 -10.76
C LYS A 266 -15.37 -4.19 -10.44
N ASN A 267 -15.72 -3.42 -9.42
CA ASN A 267 -15.04 -2.16 -9.11
C ASN A 267 -13.73 -2.37 -8.35
N VAL A 268 -13.63 -3.37 -7.47
CA VAL A 268 -12.37 -3.69 -6.77
C VAL A 268 -11.26 -4.12 -7.76
N PRO A 269 -11.50 -5.07 -8.69
CA PRO A 269 -10.51 -5.42 -9.71
C PRO A 269 -10.04 -4.22 -10.56
N ARG A 270 -10.97 -3.34 -10.94
CA ARG A 270 -10.68 -2.12 -11.71
C ARG A 270 -9.88 -1.11 -10.90
N GLY A 271 -10.18 -0.96 -9.61
CA GLY A 271 -9.45 -0.10 -8.69
C GLY A 271 -8.00 -0.55 -8.50
N ILE A 272 -7.78 -1.85 -8.28
CA ILE A 272 -6.45 -2.46 -8.16
C ILE A 272 -5.63 -2.24 -9.44
N ILE A 273 -6.15 -2.65 -10.61
CA ILE A 273 -5.42 -2.55 -11.88
C ILE A 273 -5.20 -1.08 -12.27
N GLY A 274 -6.24 -0.26 -12.15
CA GLY A 274 -6.19 1.14 -12.54
C GLY A 274 -5.19 1.93 -11.71
N SER A 275 -5.15 1.72 -10.39
CA SER A 275 -4.23 2.43 -9.49
C SER A 275 -2.78 2.10 -9.81
N VAL A 276 -2.47 0.83 -10.09
CA VAL A 276 -1.14 0.38 -10.51
C VAL A 276 -0.76 0.94 -11.88
N PHE A 277 -1.66 0.85 -12.87
CA PHE A 277 -1.39 1.34 -14.23
C PHE A 277 -1.09 2.85 -14.26
N TRP A 278 -1.94 3.67 -13.64
CA TRP A 278 -1.74 5.11 -13.63
C TRP A 278 -0.53 5.54 -12.81
N SER A 279 -0.23 4.84 -11.71
CA SER A 279 0.99 5.06 -10.94
C SER A 279 2.24 4.70 -11.73
N ALA A 280 2.20 3.61 -12.50
CA ALA A 280 3.29 3.21 -13.38
C ALA A 280 3.58 4.30 -14.43
N VAL A 281 2.55 4.83 -15.09
CA VAL A 281 2.72 5.82 -16.17
C VAL A 281 3.17 7.18 -15.63
N PHE A 282 2.43 7.78 -14.69
CA PHE A 282 2.75 9.11 -14.19
C PHE A 282 4.00 9.11 -13.31
N GLY A 283 4.19 8.05 -12.52
CA GLY A 283 5.42 7.87 -11.75
C GLY A 283 6.64 7.75 -12.67
N TYR A 284 6.54 7.03 -13.80
CA TYR A 284 7.63 6.91 -14.77
C TYR A 284 8.06 8.26 -15.33
N VAL A 285 7.09 9.07 -15.78
CA VAL A 285 7.35 10.41 -16.30
C VAL A 285 8.02 11.28 -15.23
N MET A 286 7.55 11.19 -13.99
CA MET A 286 8.10 11.94 -12.86
C MET A 286 9.55 11.56 -12.55
N VAL A 287 9.85 10.28 -12.36
CA VAL A 287 11.22 9.84 -12.02
C VAL A 287 12.19 10.04 -13.18
N CYS A 288 11.74 9.94 -14.42
CA CYS A 288 12.54 10.30 -15.59
C CYS A 288 12.88 11.80 -15.59
N ALA A 289 11.91 12.67 -15.26
CA ALA A 289 12.17 14.10 -15.16
C ALA A 289 13.26 14.41 -14.13
N PHE A 290 13.29 13.74 -12.98
CA PHE A 290 14.35 13.93 -11.98
C PHE A 290 15.75 13.68 -12.54
N VAL A 291 15.96 12.57 -13.27
CA VAL A 291 17.26 12.25 -13.88
C VAL A 291 17.66 13.27 -14.95
N LEU A 292 16.68 13.72 -15.74
CA LEU A 292 16.92 14.59 -16.89
C LEU A 292 17.29 16.02 -16.50
N VAL A 293 16.82 16.52 -15.36
CA VAL A 293 17.08 17.90 -14.90
C VAL A 293 18.29 18.01 -13.98
N MET A 294 18.85 16.88 -13.52
CA MET A 294 20.06 16.88 -12.69
C MET A 294 21.28 17.40 -13.47
N PRO A 295 22.01 18.41 -12.96
CA PRO A 295 23.22 18.90 -13.61
C PRO A 295 24.31 17.83 -13.75
N ASP A 296 24.63 17.17 -12.64
CA ASP A 296 25.66 16.13 -12.54
C ASP A 296 25.13 14.97 -11.70
N LEU A 297 25.01 13.79 -12.33
CA LEU A 297 24.49 12.57 -11.72
C LEU A 297 25.36 12.08 -10.56
N THR A 298 26.68 12.24 -10.65
CA THR A 298 27.63 11.80 -9.63
C THR A 298 27.61 12.73 -8.42
N ALA A 299 27.48 14.05 -8.65
CA ALA A 299 27.34 15.03 -7.58
C ALA A 299 26.01 14.84 -6.83
N SER A 300 24.91 14.64 -7.57
CA SER A 300 23.60 14.30 -6.99
C SER A 300 23.66 13.02 -6.16
N MET A 301 24.52 12.05 -6.53
CA MET A 301 24.74 10.86 -5.71
C MET A 301 25.27 11.12 -4.33
N LYS A 302 26.26 11.99 -4.23
CA LYS A 302 26.88 12.34 -2.94
C LYS A 302 25.92 13.12 -2.03
N GLN A 303 24.91 13.77 -2.60
CA GLN A 303 23.93 14.55 -1.85
C GLN A 303 22.88 13.68 -1.14
N GLY A 304 22.78 12.39 -1.44
CA GLY A 304 21.81 11.52 -0.79
C GLY A 304 20.37 12.01 -1.02
N THR A 305 19.59 12.09 0.06
CA THR A 305 18.21 12.64 0.04
C THR A 305 18.15 14.13 -0.33
N GLY A 306 19.27 14.86 -0.24
CA GLY A 306 19.36 16.27 -0.64
C GLY A 306 19.24 16.52 -2.14
N PHE A 307 19.26 15.47 -2.99
CA PHE A 307 19.09 15.60 -4.44
C PHE A 307 17.79 16.35 -4.79
N PHE A 308 16.72 16.13 -4.02
CA PHE A 308 15.40 16.65 -4.32
C PHE A 308 15.36 18.19 -4.17
N GLU A 309 15.99 18.69 -3.10
CA GLU A 309 16.16 20.13 -2.88
C GLU A 309 17.03 20.76 -3.98
N ALA A 310 18.05 20.04 -4.46
CA ALA A 310 18.93 20.52 -5.51
C ALA A 310 18.21 20.67 -6.86
N ILE A 311 17.34 19.71 -7.25
CA ILE A 311 16.57 19.82 -8.49
C ILE A 311 15.44 20.85 -8.41
N LEU A 312 14.98 21.20 -7.20
CA LEU A 312 13.99 22.27 -6.98
C LEU A 312 14.61 23.67 -6.88
N ALA A 313 15.92 23.78 -6.60
CA ALA A 313 16.61 25.06 -6.42
C ALA A 313 16.46 26.05 -7.60
N PRO A 314 16.42 25.62 -8.88
CA PRO A 314 16.21 26.52 -10.01
C PRO A 314 14.77 27.09 -10.12
N ILE A 315 13.80 26.49 -9.43
CA ILE A 315 12.38 26.89 -9.53
C ILE A 315 12.14 28.16 -8.70
N PRO A 316 11.34 29.14 -9.19
CA PRO A 316 10.99 30.33 -8.43
C PRO A 316 10.39 30.00 -7.06
N LYS A 317 10.85 30.71 -6.02
CA LYS A 317 10.52 30.42 -4.61
C LYS A 317 9.02 30.25 -4.35
N ALA A 318 8.17 31.11 -4.90
CA ALA A 318 6.72 31.04 -4.70
C ALA A 318 6.11 29.73 -5.25
N LEU A 319 6.55 29.30 -6.43
CA LEU A 319 6.09 28.07 -7.07
C LEU A 319 6.60 26.84 -6.32
N ARG A 320 7.89 26.85 -5.94
CA ARG A 320 8.51 25.79 -5.14
C ARG A 320 7.77 25.54 -3.83
N VAL A 321 7.55 26.59 -3.02
CA VAL A 321 6.82 26.47 -1.74
C VAL A 321 5.40 25.94 -1.96
N THR A 322 4.73 26.37 -3.02
CA THR A 322 3.37 25.89 -3.34
C THR A 322 3.36 24.39 -3.67
N LEU A 323 4.32 23.93 -4.48
CA LEU A 323 4.47 22.51 -4.82
C LEU A 323 4.81 21.67 -3.58
N GLU A 324 5.75 22.13 -2.75
CA GLU A 324 6.16 21.39 -1.54
C GLU A 324 5.02 21.30 -0.50
N LEU A 325 4.22 22.36 -0.31
CA LEU A 325 3.02 22.31 0.53
C LEU A 325 1.96 21.36 -0.03
N ALA A 326 1.77 21.33 -1.35
CA ALA A 326 0.82 20.42 -1.97
C ALA A 326 1.27 18.96 -1.84
N MET A 327 2.57 18.68 -2.02
CA MET A 327 3.17 17.35 -1.80
C MET A 327 3.07 16.92 -0.34
N PHE A 328 3.30 17.82 0.61
CA PHE A 328 3.11 17.56 2.05
C PHE A 328 1.67 17.15 2.35
N PHE A 329 0.69 17.90 1.82
CA PHE A 329 -0.72 17.57 1.98
C PHE A 329 -1.06 16.20 1.39
N ILE A 330 -0.60 15.90 0.17
CA ILE A 330 -0.83 14.61 -0.47
C ILE A 330 -0.21 13.45 0.33
N ASN A 331 1.00 13.62 0.86
CA ASN A 331 1.66 12.63 1.72
C ASN A 331 0.87 12.38 3.01
N TYR A 332 0.35 13.44 3.61
CA TYR A 332 -0.53 13.32 4.78
C TYR A 332 -1.79 12.50 4.46
N VAL A 333 -2.41 12.72 3.29
CA VAL A 333 -3.57 11.95 2.85
C VAL A 333 -3.22 10.50 2.50
N CYS A 334 -2.02 10.22 1.99
CA CYS A 334 -1.51 8.87 1.79
C CYS A 334 -1.51 8.07 3.11
N GLY A 335 -0.96 8.65 4.19
CA GLY A 335 -0.99 8.02 5.51
C GLY A 335 -2.41 7.86 6.07
N LEU A 336 -3.29 8.83 5.82
CA LEU A 336 -4.73 8.72 6.15
C LEU A 336 -5.39 7.52 5.46
N ALA A 337 -5.14 7.32 4.17
CA ALA A 337 -5.66 6.21 3.38
C ALA A 337 -5.04 4.86 3.82
N ALA A 338 -3.75 4.85 4.20
CA ALA A 338 -3.08 3.66 4.70
C ALA A 338 -3.67 3.20 6.05
N ILE A 339 -3.93 4.12 6.99
CA ILE A 339 -4.64 3.80 8.25
C ILE A 339 -6.07 3.32 7.98
N MET A 340 -6.77 3.94 7.02
CA MET A 340 -8.10 3.51 6.61
C MET A 340 -8.06 2.05 6.18
N SER A 341 -7.23 1.70 5.20
CA SER A 341 -7.05 0.33 4.69
C SER A 341 -6.66 -0.66 5.81
N THR A 342 -5.61 -0.36 6.57
CA THR A 342 -5.06 -1.25 7.58
C THR A 342 -6.03 -1.54 8.70
N SER A 343 -6.81 -0.54 9.14
CA SER A 343 -7.83 -0.75 10.16
C SER A 343 -8.97 -1.67 9.72
N ARG A 344 -9.31 -1.72 8.42
CA ARG A 344 -10.31 -2.64 7.88
C ARG A 344 -9.76 -4.07 7.84
N MET A 345 -8.48 -4.23 7.47
CA MET A 345 -7.80 -5.51 7.56
C MET A 345 -7.75 -6.04 9.00
N VAL A 346 -7.39 -5.20 9.97
CA VAL A 346 -7.41 -5.55 11.40
C VAL A 346 -8.80 -5.93 11.87
N TYR A 347 -9.83 -5.15 11.49
CA TYR A 347 -11.21 -5.43 11.82
C TYR A 347 -11.68 -6.79 11.28
N ALA A 348 -11.48 -7.04 9.99
CA ALA A 348 -11.87 -8.28 9.34
C ALA A 348 -11.16 -9.50 9.94
N PHE A 349 -9.86 -9.37 10.21
CA PHE A 349 -9.09 -10.46 10.82
C PHE A 349 -9.46 -10.70 12.30
N ALA A 350 -9.82 -9.64 13.03
CA ALA A 350 -10.36 -9.75 14.40
C ALA A 350 -11.76 -10.39 14.43
N ARG A 351 -12.62 -10.10 13.44
CA ARG A 351 -13.97 -10.70 13.33
C ARG A 351 -13.90 -12.22 13.28
N ASP A 352 -12.91 -12.76 12.59
CA ASP A 352 -12.68 -14.20 12.44
C ASP A 352 -11.77 -14.80 13.54
N GLY A 353 -11.45 -14.03 14.58
CA GLY A 353 -10.70 -14.50 15.74
C GLY A 353 -9.21 -14.70 15.50
N GLY A 354 -8.64 -14.08 14.46
CA GLY A 354 -7.24 -14.24 14.08
C GLY A 354 -6.22 -13.43 14.90
N LEU A 355 -6.70 -12.42 15.63
CA LEU A 355 -5.88 -11.51 16.44
C LEU A 355 -6.05 -11.73 17.96
N PRO A 356 -4.99 -11.47 18.76
CA PRO A 356 -5.14 -11.33 20.20
C PRO A 356 -6.10 -10.17 20.52
N ALA A 357 -6.89 -10.30 21.59
CA ALA A 357 -7.94 -9.32 21.94
C ALA A 357 -8.98 -9.06 20.81
N SER A 358 -9.23 -10.05 19.96
CA SER A 358 -10.21 -9.99 18.86
C SER A 358 -11.59 -9.46 19.27
N LYS A 359 -12.05 -9.72 20.50
CA LYS A 359 -13.31 -9.20 21.05
C LYS A 359 -13.39 -7.68 21.07
N LEU A 360 -12.28 -6.99 21.34
CA LEU A 360 -12.21 -5.52 21.37
C LEU A 360 -12.00 -4.97 19.96
N LEU A 361 -11.10 -5.59 19.19
CA LEU A 361 -10.71 -5.11 17.85
C LEU A 361 -11.82 -5.25 16.81
N ARG A 362 -12.75 -6.18 17.00
CA ARG A 362 -13.94 -6.34 16.16
C ARG A 362 -15.09 -5.38 16.52
N SER A 363 -14.92 -4.49 17.51
CA SER A 363 -16.00 -3.59 17.89
C SER A 363 -16.11 -2.43 16.90
N VAL A 364 -17.32 -2.20 16.38
CA VAL A 364 -17.65 -1.04 15.55
C VAL A 364 -18.34 0.02 16.40
N SER A 365 -17.99 1.30 16.21
CA SER A 365 -18.68 2.41 16.88
C SER A 365 -20.11 2.53 16.34
N PRO A 366 -21.15 2.52 17.20
CA PRO A 366 -22.54 2.68 16.75
C PRO A 366 -22.80 4.03 16.07
N THR A 367 -22.13 5.08 16.52
CA THR A 367 -22.34 6.46 16.06
C THR A 367 -21.66 6.74 14.73
N HIS A 368 -20.42 6.27 14.55
CA HIS A 368 -19.62 6.58 13.37
C HIS A 368 -19.54 5.43 12.36
N ARG A 369 -20.02 4.23 12.73
CA ARG A 369 -19.92 2.99 11.95
C ARG A 369 -18.50 2.65 11.50
N THR A 370 -17.51 3.02 12.31
CA THR A 370 -16.07 2.78 12.06
C THR A 370 -15.46 1.85 13.13
N PRO A 371 -14.43 1.05 12.79
CA PRO A 371 -13.76 0.17 13.74
C PRO A 371 -12.74 0.97 14.58
N GLY A 372 -13.23 1.78 15.51
CA GLY A 372 -12.43 2.69 16.35
C GLY A 372 -11.23 2.01 17.04
N PRO A 373 -11.40 0.88 17.76
CA PRO A 373 -10.28 0.18 18.39
C PRO A 373 -9.21 -0.27 17.39
N ALA A 374 -9.61 -0.80 16.23
CA ALA A 374 -8.68 -1.21 15.19
C ALA A 374 -7.86 -0.03 14.65
N ILE A 375 -8.50 1.13 14.44
CA ILE A 375 -7.83 2.37 13.99
C ILE A 375 -6.75 2.79 14.99
N TRP A 376 -7.09 2.86 16.28
CA TRP A 376 -6.13 3.25 17.32
C TRP A 376 -5.01 2.23 17.49
N THR A 377 -5.29 0.94 17.39
CA THR A 377 -4.25 -0.09 17.41
C THR A 377 -3.28 0.06 16.24
N CYS A 378 -3.78 0.32 15.03
CA CYS A 378 -2.91 0.58 13.87
C CYS A 378 -2.02 1.80 14.11
N ALA A 379 -2.59 2.90 14.62
CA ALA A 379 -1.86 4.13 14.90
C ALA A 379 -0.76 3.92 15.96
N VAL A 380 -1.08 3.25 17.07
CA VAL A 380 -0.10 2.95 18.13
C VAL A 380 1.01 2.05 17.61
N LEU A 381 0.68 0.99 16.88
CA LEU A 381 1.69 0.07 16.32
C LEU A 381 2.60 0.79 15.32
N ALA A 382 2.04 1.64 14.44
CA ALA A 382 2.83 2.43 13.51
C ALA A 382 3.81 3.37 14.26
N ILE A 383 3.35 4.06 15.30
CA ILE A 383 4.22 4.93 16.14
C ILE A 383 5.32 4.11 16.81
N VAL A 384 4.99 2.97 17.42
CA VAL A 384 5.97 2.11 18.10
C VAL A 384 7.05 1.62 17.14
N VAL A 385 6.66 1.23 15.93
CA VAL A 385 7.60 0.77 14.90
C VAL A 385 8.54 1.91 14.47
N THR A 386 8.06 3.15 14.42
CA THR A 386 8.90 4.33 14.12
C THR A 386 9.83 4.75 15.26
N LEU A 387 9.67 4.21 16.48
CA LEU A 387 10.64 4.42 17.57
C LEU A 387 11.97 3.71 17.29
N TYR A 388 11.98 2.76 16.37
CA TYR A 388 13.23 2.25 15.83
C TYR A 388 13.88 3.38 14.99
N GLY A 389 14.96 3.98 15.48
CA GLY A 389 15.50 5.25 14.94
C GLY A 389 16.21 5.15 13.58
N ASP A 390 16.76 3.99 13.21
CA ASP A 390 17.56 3.79 11.99
C ASP A 390 16.72 3.38 10.75
N ALA A 391 15.41 3.61 10.77
CA ALA A 391 14.49 2.62 10.23
C ALA A 391 13.90 2.87 8.83
N PHE A 392 14.07 4.04 8.19
CA PHE A 392 13.30 4.26 6.95
C PHE A 392 13.58 3.23 5.86
N SER A 393 14.85 2.98 5.51
CA SER A 393 15.20 1.96 4.51
C SER A 393 14.71 0.57 4.90
N VAL A 394 14.86 0.21 6.18
CA VAL A 394 14.44 -1.09 6.73
C VAL A 394 12.92 -1.24 6.75
N LEU A 395 12.18 -0.19 7.09
CA LEU A 395 10.71 -0.17 7.12
C LEU A 395 10.14 -0.21 5.71
N SER A 396 10.71 0.57 4.80
CA SER A 396 10.32 0.64 3.40
C SER A 396 10.62 -0.67 2.67
N ALA A 397 11.82 -1.23 2.82
CA ALA A 397 12.17 -2.52 2.25
C ALA A 397 11.36 -3.65 2.90
N GLY A 398 11.20 -3.62 4.22
CA GLY A 398 10.41 -4.58 4.97
C GLY A 398 8.96 -4.60 4.52
N SER A 399 8.32 -3.44 4.39
CA SER A 399 6.91 -3.33 3.98
C SER A 399 6.69 -3.97 2.61
N ALA A 400 7.55 -3.67 1.63
CA ALA A 400 7.49 -4.27 0.31
C ALA A 400 7.65 -5.80 0.37
N VAL A 401 8.65 -6.31 1.08
CA VAL A 401 8.89 -7.77 1.21
C VAL A 401 7.68 -8.47 1.84
N PHE A 402 7.19 -7.97 2.99
CA PHE A 402 6.06 -8.56 3.68
C PHE A 402 4.78 -8.53 2.84
N LEU A 403 4.50 -7.41 2.17
CA LEU A 403 3.32 -7.27 1.30
C LEU A 403 3.40 -8.19 0.09
N PHE A 404 4.50 -8.20 -0.67
CA PHE A 404 4.61 -9.06 -1.86
C PHE A 404 4.59 -10.55 -1.52
N ILE A 405 5.17 -10.97 -0.39
CA ILE A 405 4.99 -12.36 0.09
C ILE A 405 3.50 -12.61 0.40
N SER A 406 2.83 -11.68 1.09
CA SER A 406 1.40 -11.79 1.38
C SER A 406 0.54 -11.81 0.12
N TYR A 407 0.96 -11.16 -0.97
CA TYR A 407 0.29 -11.15 -2.28
C TYR A 407 0.51 -12.48 -3.01
N ALA A 408 1.73 -13.01 -2.94
CA ALA A 408 2.12 -14.27 -3.57
C ALA A 408 1.39 -15.48 -2.99
N MET A 409 1.08 -15.48 -1.70
CA MET A 409 0.39 -16.60 -1.03
C MET A 409 -0.99 -16.92 -1.62
N PRO A 410 -1.97 -15.99 -1.68
CA PRO A 410 -3.26 -16.24 -2.31
C PRO A 410 -3.13 -16.49 -3.81
N ILE A 411 -2.22 -15.82 -4.52
CA ILE A 411 -1.96 -16.08 -5.95
C ILE A 411 -1.51 -17.53 -6.18
N GLY A 412 -0.55 -18.02 -5.40
CA GLY A 412 -0.05 -19.39 -5.50
C GLY A 412 -1.09 -20.42 -5.13
N SER A 413 -1.86 -20.18 -4.06
CA SER A 413 -2.98 -21.05 -3.69
C SER A 413 -4.08 -21.05 -4.76
N GLY A 414 -4.38 -19.89 -5.35
CA GLY A 414 -5.33 -19.74 -6.46
C GLY A 414 -4.90 -20.49 -7.70
N MET A 415 -3.61 -20.44 -8.07
CA MET A 415 -3.06 -21.20 -9.19
C MET A 415 -3.20 -22.72 -9.01
N LEU A 416 -3.09 -23.22 -7.78
CA LEU A 416 -3.26 -24.63 -7.44
C LEU A 416 -4.74 -25.05 -7.34
N ALA A 417 -5.60 -24.13 -6.90
CA ALA A 417 -7.05 -24.33 -6.76
C ALA A 417 -7.80 -24.20 -8.10
N GLU A 418 -7.24 -23.44 -9.05
CA GLU A 418 -7.84 -23.16 -10.35
C GLU A 418 -8.08 -24.45 -11.17
N GLY A 419 -9.34 -24.68 -11.52
CA GLY A 419 -9.78 -25.89 -12.24
C GLY A 419 -10.02 -27.10 -11.34
N ARG A 420 -9.85 -26.95 -10.02
CA ARG A 420 -10.20 -27.95 -9.00
C ARG A 420 -11.31 -27.40 -8.10
N SER A 421 -10.94 -26.73 -7.01
CA SER A 421 -11.87 -26.15 -6.04
C SER A 421 -12.35 -24.75 -6.43
N TRP A 422 -11.60 -24.04 -7.29
CA TRP A 422 -11.97 -22.72 -7.79
C TRP A 422 -12.29 -22.80 -9.29
N THR A 423 -13.59 -22.75 -9.60
CA THR A 423 -14.13 -22.86 -10.97
C THR A 423 -14.84 -21.59 -11.42
N ASP A 424 -15.47 -20.85 -10.50
CA ASP A 424 -16.12 -19.56 -10.79
C ASP A 424 -15.16 -18.40 -10.46
N LYS A 425 -14.71 -17.70 -11.51
CA LYS A 425 -13.73 -16.60 -11.43
C LYS A 425 -14.39 -15.23 -11.28
N GLY A 426 -15.72 -15.16 -11.22
CA GLY A 426 -16.43 -13.89 -11.19
C GLY A 426 -16.35 -13.12 -12.52
N PRO A 427 -16.76 -11.85 -12.55
CA PRO A 427 -16.88 -11.06 -13.78
C PRO A 427 -15.55 -10.69 -14.43
N PHE A 428 -14.42 -10.70 -13.70
CA PHE A 428 -13.09 -10.46 -14.25
C PHE A 428 -12.29 -11.76 -14.33
N GLN A 429 -11.95 -12.18 -15.54
CA GLN A 429 -11.23 -13.42 -15.82
C GLN A 429 -10.10 -13.22 -16.83
N LEU A 430 -8.95 -13.83 -16.56
CA LEU A 430 -7.76 -13.78 -17.43
C LEU A 430 -7.74 -14.88 -18.49
N GLY A 431 -8.65 -15.84 -18.40
CA GLY A 431 -8.67 -17.01 -19.28
C GLY A 431 -7.32 -17.74 -19.25
N ILE A 432 -6.72 -17.88 -20.44
CA ILE A 432 -5.45 -18.61 -20.66
C ILE A 432 -4.27 -17.93 -19.94
N TRP A 433 -4.33 -16.63 -19.68
CA TRP A 433 -3.27 -15.87 -19.03
C TRP A 433 -3.25 -16.02 -17.50
N SER A 434 -4.26 -16.67 -16.90
CA SER A 434 -4.37 -16.86 -15.44
C SER A 434 -3.12 -17.49 -14.82
N LYS A 435 -2.73 -18.68 -15.29
CA LYS A 435 -1.58 -19.43 -14.76
C LYS A 435 -0.22 -18.79 -15.09
N PRO A 436 0.04 -18.32 -16.33
CA PRO A 436 1.29 -17.60 -16.64
C PRO A 436 1.49 -16.35 -15.76
N CYS A 437 0.45 -15.52 -15.59
CA CYS A 437 0.55 -14.33 -14.73
C CYS A 437 0.78 -14.72 -13.27
N ALA A 438 0.09 -15.75 -12.77
CA ALA A 438 0.30 -16.23 -11.40
C ALA A 438 1.74 -16.76 -11.19
N LEU A 439 2.29 -17.52 -12.14
CA LEU A 439 3.66 -18.01 -12.07
C LEU A 439 4.68 -16.86 -12.08
N LEU A 440 4.51 -15.88 -12.97
CA LEU A 440 5.37 -14.69 -13.03
C LEU A 440 5.28 -13.86 -11.74
N ALA A 441 4.09 -13.71 -11.17
CA ALA A 441 3.88 -13.05 -9.88
C ALA A 441 4.63 -13.77 -8.75
N LEU A 442 4.56 -15.11 -8.69
CA LEU A 442 5.28 -15.92 -7.69
C LEU A 442 6.80 -15.81 -7.85
N VAL A 443 7.31 -15.98 -9.07
CA VAL A 443 8.75 -15.91 -9.34
C VAL A 443 9.29 -14.51 -9.01
N GLY A 444 8.60 -13.46 -9.45
CA GLY A 444 9.02 -12.10 -9.15
C GLY A 444 8.89 -11.75 -7.67
N ALA A 445 7.88 -12.26 -6.95
CA ALA A 445 7.81 -12.10 -5.49
C ALA A 445 9.00 -12.76 -4.78
N CYS A 446 9.45 -13.94 -5.23
CA CYS A 446 10.67 -14.58 -4.72
C CYS A 446 11.92 -13.75 -5.01
N VAL A 447 12.03 -13.20 -6.23
CA VAL A 447 13.15 -12.31 -6.59
C VAL A 447 13.15 -11.07 -5.71
N LEU A 448 12.00 -10.43 -5.48
CA LEU A 448 11.91 -9.26 -4.62
C LEU A 448 12.19 -9.56 -3.16
N ALA A 449 11.70 -10.70 -2.65
CA ALA A 449 12.04 -11.14 -1.30
C ALA A 449 13.57 -11.32 -1.17
N TYR A 450 14.22 -11.92 -2.17
CA TYR A 450 15.68 -12.10 -2.19
C TYR A 450 16.44 -10.77 -2.25
N VAL A 451 15.99 -9.82 -3.07
CA VAL A 451 16.64 -8.51 -3.21
C VAL A 451 16.39 -7.63 -1.98
N GLY A 452 15.18 -7.66 -1.42
CA GLY A 452 14.78 -6.88 -0.24
C GLY A 452 15.45 -7.29 1.06
N ILE A 453 16.09 -8.47 1.11
CA ILE A 453 16.92 -8.91 2.24
C ILE A 453 18.42 -8.69 2.03
N GLN A 454 18.85 -8.23 0.85
CA GLN A 454 20.26 -7.95 0.60
C GLN A 454 20.71 -6.70 1.38
N PRO A 455 21.99 -6.63 1.76
CA PRO A 455 22.58 -5.43 2.36
C PRO A 455 22.28 -4.17 1.53
N PRO A 456 21.85 -3.05 2.14
CA PRO A 456 21.85 -2.73 3.58
C PRO A 456 20.61 -3.22 4.37
N ASN A 457 19.71 -3.96 3.72
CA ASN A 457 18.42 -4.37 4.29
C ASN A 457 18.47 -5.73 5.01
N GLU A 458 19.64 -6.21 5.41
CA GLU A 458 19.81 -7.48 6.13
C GLU A 458 18.95 -7.60 7.40
N LYS A 459 18.64 -6.47 8.06
CA LYS A 459 17.72 -6.42 9.19
C LYS A 459 16.31 -6.91 8.83
N VAL A 460 15.87 -6.70 7.58
CA VAL A 460 14.58 -7.21 7.08
C VAL A 460 14.55 -8.74 7.14
N LEU A 461 15.66 -9.41 6.85
CA LEU A 461 15.74 -10.88 6.96
C LEU A 461 15.54 -11.34 8.40
N TYR A 462 16.22 -10.70 9.36
CA TYR A 462 16.10 -11.06 10.77
C TYR A 462 14.68 -10.85 11.28
N VAL A 463 14.03 -9.75 10.89
CA VAL A 463 12.63 -9.48 11.24
C VAL A 463 11.70 -10.48 10.57
N LEU A 464 11.89 -10.80 9.28
CA LEU A 464 11.08 -11.76 8.53
C LEU A 464 11.19 -13.17 9.14
N VAL A 465 12.41 -13.67 9.33
CA VAL A 465 12.64 -15.00 9.91
C VAL A 465 12.12 -15.07 11.34
N GLY A 466 12.44 -14.07 12.17
CA GLY A 466 11.95 -14.00 13.55
C GLY A 466 10.43 -13.99 13.61
N PHE A 467 9.79 -13.23 12.71
CA PHE A 467 8.33 -13.16 12.64
C PHE A 467 7.70 -14.47 12.16
N VAL A 468 8.23 -15.09 11.09
CA VAL A 468 7.72 -16.39 10.61
C VAL A 468 7.88 -17.49 11.66
N VAL A 469 9.02 -17.52 12.36
CA VAL A 469 9.25 -18.46 13.48
C VAL A 469 8.24 -18.19 14.60
N ALA A 470 8.05 -16.94 15.00
CA ALA A 470 7.06 -16.57 16.01
C ALA A 470 5.64 -16.99 15.61
N LEU A 471 5.25 -16.77 14.35
CA LEU A 471 3.96 -17.21 13.82
C LEU A 471 3.80 -18.73 13.87
N MET A 472 4.85 -19.48 13.53
CA MET A 472 4.83 -20.94 13.61
C MET A 472 4.72 -21.42 15.06
N VAL A 473 5.45 -20.80 15.99
CA VAL A 473 5.33 -21.09 17.44
C VAL A 473 3.93 -20.77 17.95
N ILE A 474 3.32 -19.66 17.52
CA ILE A 474 1.94 -19.31 17.87
C ILE A 474 0.94 -20.33 17.28
N TRP A 475 1.13 -20.72 16.03
CA TRP A 475 0.25 -21.67 15.34
C TRP A 475 0.26 -23.06 15.97
N TYR A 476 1.46 -23.61 16.22
CA TYR A 476 1.65 -24.97 16.73
C TYR A 476 1.69 -25.04 18.25
N GLY A 477 2.37 -24.10 18.91
CA GLY A 477 2.62 -24.09 20.35
C GLY A 477 1.48 -23.50 21.19
N PHE A 478 0.84 -22.43 20.72
CA PHE A 478 -0.29 -21.80 21.44
C PHE A 478 -1.67 -22.31 20.97
N GLY A 479 -1.69 -23.35 20.14
CA GLY A 479 -2.93 -24.05 19.77
C GLY A 479 -3.88 -23.27 18.85
N VAL A 480 -3.43 -22.19 18.21
CA VAL A 480 -4.25 -21.41 17.25
C VAL A 480 -4.78 -22.30 16.11
N ARG A 481 -4.04 -23.34 15.73
CA ARG A 481 -4.51 -24.36 14.78
C ARG A 481 -5.86 -25.00 15.16
N ASN A 482 -6.17 -25.08 16.45
CA ASN A 482 -7.36 -25.74 17.00
C ASN A 482 -8.49 -24.74 17.28
N THR A 483 -8.16 -23.47 17.53
CA THR A 483 -9.12 -22.42 17.92
C THR A 483 -9.51 -21.51 16.76
N PHE A 484 -8.67 -21.40 15.72
CA PHE A 484 -8.94 -20.57 14.56
C PHE A 484 -9.93 -21.24 13.61
N ALA A 485 -11.16 -20.74 13.62
CA ALA A 485 -12.23 -21.24 12.76
C ALA A 485 -11.98 -20.93 11.28
N GLY A 486 -11.29 -19.82 10.98
CA GLY A 486 -11.17 -19.27 9.62
C GLY A 486 -12.46 -18.59 9.15
N PRO A 487 -12.50 -18.11 7.90
CA PRO A 487 -13.69 -17.52 7.31
C PRO A 487 -14.87 -18.51 7.34
N PRO A 488 -16.10 -18.05 7.62
CA PRO A 488 -17.27 -18.90 7.57
C PRO A 488 -17.49 -19.41 6.14
N VAL A 489 -17.45 -20.72 5.95
CA VAL A 489 -17.98 -21.36 4.73
C VAL A 489 -19.40 -21.76 5.06
N LEU A 490 -20.40 -21.16 4.40
CA LEU A 490 -21.80 -21.49 4.62
C LEU A 490 -22.04 -23.00 4.41
N LYS A 491 -22.23 -23.72 5.52
CA LYS A 491 -22.73 -25.10 5.53
C LYS A 491 -24.05 -25.23 6.30
N ASP A 492 -24.59 -24.16 6.90
CA ASP A 492 -25.70 -24.27 7.85
C ASP A 492 -26.66 -23.06 7.81
N THR A 493 -27.97 -23.34 7.86
CA THR A 493 -29.08 -22.37 7.78
C THR A 493 -29.14 -21.41 8.98
N ARG A 494 -28.59 -21.81 10.14
CA ARG A 494 -28.48 -20.95 11.34
C ARG A 494 -27.60 -19.70 11.13
N ASN A 495 -26.64 -19.74 10.20
CA ASN A 495 -25.81 -18.58 9.91
C ASN A 495 -26.59 -17.48 9.18
N LEU A 496 -27.61 -17.84 8.39
CA LEU A 496 -28.44 -16.86 7.67
C LEU A 496 -29.35 -16.06 8.62
N GLU A 497 -29.88 -16.69 9.67
CA GLU A 497 -30.68 -15.99 10.69
C GLU A 497 -29.83 -15.01 11.48
N ARG A 498 -28.62 -15.42 11.88
CA ARG A 498 -27.65 -14.54 12.57
C ARG A 498 -27.17 -13.38 11.69
N ILE A 499 -26.98 -13.61 10.40
CA ILE A 499 -26.67 -12.56 9.42
C ILE A 499 -27.81 -11.55 9.35
N ARG A 500 -29.07 -12.02 9.27
CA ARG A 500 -30.25 -11.15 9.25
C ARG A 500 -30.42 -10.33 10.55
N GLU A 501 -30.10 -10.90 11.71
CA GLU A 501 -30.12 -10.17 12.99
C GLU A 501 -29.04 -9.07 13.06
N LEU A 502 -27.84 -9.35 12.56
CA LEU A 502 -26.78 -8.34 12.48
C LEU A 502 -27.17 -7.21 11.51
N GLU A 503 -27.81 -7.55 10.39
CA GLU A 503 -28.28 -6.59 9.39
C GLU A 503 -29.51 -5.79 9.81
N ALA A 504 -30.39 -6.36 10.63
CA ALA A 504 -31.53 -5.63 11.19
C ALA A 504 -31.10 -4.45 12.07
N ASN A 505 -29.87 -4.49 12.62
CA ASN A 505 -29.26 -3.38 13.35
C ASN A 505 -28.60 -2.35 12.42
N VAL A 506 -28.49 -2.62 11.12
CA VAL A 506 -27.93 -1.74 10.10
C VAL A 506 -29.09 -1.01 9.43
N ASP A 507 -29.51 0.12 10.01
CA ASP A 507 -30.54 0.97 9.39
C ASP A 507 -30.04 1.48 8.03
N PRO A 508 -30.77 1.25 6.92
CA PRO A 508 -30.41 1.68 5.58
C PRO A 508 -30.47 3.21 5.37
N THR A 509 -30.90 4.00 6.36
CA THR A 509 -31.19 5.44 6.19
C THR A 509 -30.26 6.45 6.90
N ALA A 510 -29.22 6.03 7.64
CA ALA A 510 -28.38 6.94 8.46
C ALA A 510 -26.95 7.19 7.95
#